data_AF-A0A368GEF6-F1
#
_entry.id   AF-A0A368GEF6-F1
#
_cell.length_a   1.000
_cell.length_b   1.000
_cell.length_c   1.000
_cell.angle_alpha   90.00
_cell.angle_beta   90.00
_cell.angle_gamma   90.00
#
_symmetry.space_group_name_H-M   'P 1'
#
loop_
_entity.id
_entity.type
_entity.pdbx_description
1 polymer ?
#
loop_
_entity_poly.entity_id
_entity_poly.type
_entity_poly.pdbx_seq_one_letter_code
_entity_poly.pdbx_strand_id
1 'polypeptide(L)'
;MCREKEHNQQTPTQMFYKIVVCGNYSKESTNVLHEVLVQLKEDMQQKEKVPDYFVHSAGTGGTISSVGRYVKRYNLRTRILLADSQYSLFYDYAISNKFTNESGTKIWKAPGIAGTGYGNNVDPVIYGETTSLTRSVVDESMKMPDIASVAAMYVLRSRGIGGGASTALNFLVSLHKAWHGRKVKGRLTIVTIIGDPGEYYKATYFNATWINEKFADEGGMKALRCWRK
;
A
#
# COMPACT_ATOMS: atom_id res chain seq x y z
N MET A 1 14.83 -34.86 -2.07
CA MET A 1 15.74 -34.46 -0.97
C MET A 1 16.40 -33.14 -1.37
N CYS A 2 15.65 -32.03 -1.33
CA CYS A 2 16.19 -30.69 -1.60
C CYS A 2 16.27 -29.96 -0.27
N ARG A 3 17.49 -29.73 0.22
CA ARG A 3 17.79 -29.01 1.46
C ARG A 3 17.79 -27.51 1.17
N GLU A 4 16.92 -26.77 1.85
CA GLU A 4 17.09 -25.33 2.05
C GLU A 4 18.35 -25.09 2.89
N LYS A 5 19.20 -24.17 2.46
CA LYS A 5 20.33 -23.68 3.26
C LYS A 5 19.83 -22.47 4.06
N GLU A 6 19.53 -22.69 5.34
CA GLU A 6 19.32 -21.61 6.30
C GLU A 6 20.68 -21.05 6.75
N HIS A 7 20.92 -19.76 6.50
CA HIS A 7 21.94 -19.02 7.22
C HIS A 7 21.31 -18.40 8.45
N ASN A 8 21.55 -19.04 9.60
CA ASN A 8 21.07 -18.60 10.90
C ASN A 8 22.02 -17.53 11.47
N GLN A 9 21.64 -16.26 11.37
CA GLN A 9 22.14 -15.18 12.23
C GLN A 9 20.93 -14.45 12.82
N GLN A 10 20.56 -14.85 14.03
CA GLN A 10 19.54 -14.22 14.85
C GLN A 10 19.94 -12.78 15.19
N THR A 11 19.22 -11.83 14.61
CA THR A 11 19.12 -10.45 15.11
C THR A 11 17.66 -10.19 15.50
N PRO A 12 17.33 -9.50 16.61
CA PRO A 12 15.98 -9.50 17.19
C PRO A 12 14.95 -8.67 16.41
N THR A 13 15.23 -8.27 15.17
CA THR A 13 14.39 -7.32 14.41
C THR A 13 14.47 -7.56 12.91
N GLN A 14 14.49 -8.82 12.47
CA GLN A 14 14.38 -9.14 11.06
C GLN A 14 12.92 -9.05 10.59
N MET A 15 12.69 -8.17 9.61
CA MET A 15 11.45 -8.15 8.84
C MET A 15 11.50 -9.28 7.83
N PHE A 16 10.62 -10.26 8.00
CA PHE A 16 10.39 -11.32 7.00
C PHE A 16 9.26 -10.88 6.08
N TYR A 17 9.47 -11.00 4.76
CA TYR A 17 8.43 -10.82 3.76
C TYR A 17 8.23 -12.14 2.99
N LYS A 18 6.99 -12.40 2.58
CA LYS A 18 6.62 -13.54 1.73
C LYS A 18 5.68 -13.01 0.66
N ILE A 19 5.90 -13.44 -0.58
CA ILE A 19 5.02 -13.13 -1.70
C ILE A 19 4.22 -14.38 -2.00
N VAL A 20 2.90 -14.23 -2.13
CA VAL A 20 1.99 -15.31 -2.50
C VAL A 20 1.12 -14.83 -3.65
N VAL A 21 0.86 -15.72 -4.61
CA VAL A 21 0.06 -15.43 -5.80
C VAL A 21 -1.39 -15.81 -5.52
N CYS A 22 -2.31 -14.86 -5.70
CA CYS A 22 -3.76 -15.10 -5.60
C CYS A 22 -4.34 -15.59 -6.94
N GLY A 23 -5.47 -16.29 -6.90
CA GLY A 23 -6.25 -16.63 -8.10
C GLY A 23 -6.03 -18.04 -8.68
N ASN A 24 -5.34 -18.94 -7.98
CA ASN A 24 -5.17 -20.34 -8.40
C ASN A 24 -6.26 -21.30 -7.88
N TYR A 25 -7.41 -20.78 -7.42
CA TYR A 25 -8.52 -21.61 -6.96
C TYR A 25 -9.46 -22.00 -8.09
N SER A 26 -10.02 -23.21 -8.01
CA SER A 26 -10.98 -23.74 -8.99
C SER A 26 -12.33 -23.03 -8.98
N LYS A 27 -12.58 -22.16 -7.99
CA LYS A 27 -13.77 -21.34 -7.87
C LYS A 27 -13.35 -19.90 -7.66
N GLU A 28 -14.11 -18.96 -8.22
CA GLU A 28 -13.89 -17.54 -7.99
C GLU A 28 -14.02 -17.21 -6.51
N SER A 29 -13.01 -16.53 -5.99
CA SER A 29 -13.08 -15.93 -4.66
C SER A 29 -13.94 -14.68 -4.70
N THR A 30 -14.82 -14.53 -3.72
CA THR A 30 -15.67 -13.33 -3.63
C THR A 30 -14.91 -12.11 -3.08
N ASN A 31 -13.72 -12.30 -2.50
CA ASN A 31 -12.95 -11.22 -1.88
C ASN A 31 -11.46 -11.53 -1.75
N VAL A 32 -10.59 -10.56 -2.02
CA VAL A 32 -9.13 -10.72 -1.88
C VAL A 32 -8.71 -11.06 -0.46
N LEU A 33 -9.38 -10.53 0.57
CA LEU A 33 -9.04 -10.90 1.95
C LEU A 33 -9.37 -12.36 2.25
N HIS A 34 -10.40 -12.94 1.62
CA HIS A 34 -10.69 -14.36 1.77
C HIS A 34 -9.51 -15.21 1.27
N GLU A 35 -9.00 -14.89 0.08
CA GLU A 35 -7.81 -15.54 -0.49
C GLU A 35 -6.60 -15.46 0.44
N VAL A 36 -6.32 -14.26 0.95
CA VAL A 36 -5.23 -14.02 1.92
C VAL A 36 -5.40 -14.95 3.13
N LEU A 37 -6.61 -15.02 3.70
CA LEU A 37 -6.86 -15.85 4.88
C LEU A 37 -6.69 -17.34 4.59
N VAL A 38 -7.11 -17.83 3.42
CA VAL A 38 -6.93 -19.24 3.04
C VAL A 38 -5.43 -19.55 2.88
N GLN A 39 -4.69 -18.71 2.16
CA GLN A 39 -3.25 -18.90 1.96
C GLN A 39 -2.46 -18.85 3.28
N LEU A 40 -2.81 -17.91 4.18
CA LEU A 40 -2.18 -17.85 5.51
C LEU A 40 -2.51 -19.10 6.34
N LYS A 41 -3.72 -19.67 6.22
CA LYS A 41 -4.12 -20.92 6.89
C LYS A 41 -3.31 -22.11 6.39
N GLU A 42 -3.18 -22.26 5.07
CA GLU A 42 -2.43 -23.35 4.42
C GLU A 42 -0.93 -23.32 4.74
N ASP A 43 -0.36 -22.13 4.98
CA ASP A 43 1.05 -21.98 5.33
C ASP A 43 1.35 -22.45 6.77
N MET A 44 1.88 -23.67 6.92
CA MET A 44 2.25 -24.24 8.23
C MET A 44 3.27 -23.41 9.02
N GLN A 45 4.12 -22.61 8.36
CA GLN A 45 5.13 -21.78 9.02
C GLN A 45 4.55 -20.46 9.55
N GLN A 46 3.40 -20.05 9.02
CA GLN A 46 2.73 -18.82 9.42
C GLN A 46 1.92 -19.03 10.70
N LYS A 47 2.40 -18.48 11.81
CA LYS A 47 1.70 -18.56 13.11
C LYS A 47 0.41 -17.73 13.13
N GLU A 48 0.48 -16.50 12.63
CA GLU A 48 -0.66 -15.59 12.59
C GLU A 48 -1.48 -15.79 11.31
N LYS A 49 -2.64 -16.45 11.46
CA LYS A 49 -3.53 -16.82 10.35
C LYS A 49 -4.48 -15.70 9.90
N VAL A 50 -4.62 -14.68 10.75
CA VAL A 50 -5.38 -13.47 10.48
C VAL A 50 -4.42 -12.30 10.62
N PRO A 51 -4.23 -11.47 9.58
CA PRO A 51 -3.27 -10.37 9.67
C PRO A 51 -3.75 -9.31 10.65
N ASP A 52 -2.81 -8.66 11.33
CA ASP A 52 -3.09 -7.50 12.18
C ASP A 52 -3.54 -6.29 11.35
N TYR A 53 -2.90 -6.11 10.18
CA TYR A 53 -3.17 -4.99 9.28
C TYR A 53 -3.31 -5.46 7.83
N PHE A 54 -4.29 -4.87 7.14
CA PHE A 54 -4.36 -4.85 5.69
C PHE A 54 -4.07 -3.43 5.22
N VAL A 55 -2.96 -3.25 4.50
CA VAL A 55 -2.50 -1.96 3.99
C VAL A 55 -2.76 -1.88 2.50
N HIS A 56 -3.45 -0.84 2.06
CA HIS A 56 -3.70 -0.64 0.64
C HIS A 56 -3.96 0.82 0.31
N SER A 57 -3.52 1.26 -0.85
CA SER A 57 -3.78 2.60 -1.39
C SER A 57 -5.10 2.65 -2.14
N ALA A 58 -5.72 3.81 -2.23
CA ALA A 58 -6.97 3.97 -2.98
C ALA A 58 -6.72 4.75 -4.28
N GLY A 59 -7.19 4.23 -5.41
CA GLY A 59 -7.47 5.01 -6.63
C GLY A 59 -8.97 5.27 -6.71
N THR A 60 -9.75 4.29 -7.15
CA THR A 60 -11.22 4.33 -6.93
C THR A 60 -11.59 4.00 -5.48
N GLY A 61 -10.74 3.25 -4.76
CA GLY A 61 -11.02 2.78 -3.40
C GLY A 61 -11.80 1.47 -3.32
N GLY A 62 -12.21 0.87 -4.44
CA GLY A 62 -13.01 -0.36 -4.44
C GLY A 62 -12.38 -1.53 -3.68
N THR A 63 -11.08 -1.78 -3.85
CA THR A 63 -10.36 -2.88 -3.20
C THR A 63 -10.35 -2.76 -1.69
N ILE A 64 -9.87 -1.63 -1.16
CA ILE A 64 -9.77 -1.41 0.29
C ILE A 64 -11.16 -1.39 0.94
N SER A 65 -12.16 -0.82 0.27
CA SER A 65 -13.56 -0.84 0.74
C SER A 65 -14.14 -2.25 0.77
N SER A 66 -13.87 -3.05 -0.26
CA SER A 66 -14.34 -4.44 -0.34
C SER A 66 -13.71 -5.29 0.78
N VAL A 67 -12.42 -5.13 1.01
CA VAL A 67 -11.70 -5.81 2.10
C VAL A 67 -12.21 -5.35 3.47
N GLY A 68 -12.39 -4.04 3.67
CA GLY A 68 -12.91 -3.53 4.94
C GLY A 68 -14.34 -3.97 5.23
N ARG A 69 -15.22 -4.02 4.23
CA ARG A 69 -16.57 -4.59 4.38
C ARG A 69 -16.51 -6.08 4.76
N TYR A 70 -15.58 -6.83 4.18
CA TYR A 70 -15.35 -8.23 4.55
C TYR A 70 -14.92 -8.36 6.01
N VAL A 71 -13.93 -7.57 6.45
CA VAL A 71 -13.48 -7.51 7.85
C VAL A 71 -14.64 -7.26 8.81
N LYS A 72 -15.45 -6.22 8.54
CA LYS A 72 -16.58 -5.86 9.41
C LYS A 72 -17.67 -6.94 9.40
N ARG A 73 -18.01 -7.49 8.22
CA ARG A 73 -19.04 -8.53 8.07
C ARG A 73 -18.72 -9.80 8.87
N TYR A 74 -17.45 -10.20 8.91
CA TYR A 74 -17.01 -11.43 9.59
C TYR A 74 -16.33 -11.17 10.94
N ASN A 75 -16.42 -9.94 11.45
CA ASN A 75 -15.84 -9.52 12.73
C ASN A 75 -14.36 -9.94 12.91
N LEU A 76 -13.55 -9.71 11.88
CA LEU A 76 -12.11 -10.04 11.91
C LEU A 76 -11.32 -8.98 12.68
N ARG A 77 -10.26 -9.41 13.37
CA ARG A 77 -9.35 -8.51 14.11
C ARG A 77 -8.47 -7.62 13.24
N THR A 78 -8.45 -7.84 11.93
CA THR A 78 -7.61 -7.11 10.97
C THR A 78 -8.03 -5.64 10.91
N ARG A 79 -7.07 -4.74 11.04
CA ARG A 79 -7.28 -3.30 10.88
C ARG A 79 -7.00 -2.86 9.45
N ILE A 80 -7.87 -2.03 8.90
CA ILE A 80 -7.74 -1.48 7.56
C ILE A 80 -6.96 -0.17 7.61
N LEU A 81 -5.78 -0.16 6.99
CA LEU A 81 -4.89 1.00 6.92
C LEU A 81 -4.82 1.52 5.48
N LEU A 82 -5.40 2.70 5.24
CA LEU A 82 -5.32 3.40 3.97
C LEU A 82 -3.92 4.02 3.79
N ALA A 83 -3.23 3.65 2.72
CA ALA A 83 -1.99 4.29 2.28
C ALA A 83 -2.28 5.38 1.25
N ASP A 84 -1.97 6.63 1.54
CA ASP A 84 -2.33 7.76 0.70
C ASP A 84 -1.10 8.56 0.22
N SER A 85 -1.22 9.10 -1.00
CA SER A 85 -0.20 9.96 -1.62
C SER A 85 -0.23 11.37 -1.03
N GLN A 86 0.90 12.08 -1.04
CA GLN A 86 1.10 13.35 -0.35
C GLN A 86 0.02 14.40 -0.69
N TYR A 87 -0.34 14.49 -1.97
CA TYR A 87 -1.27 15.51 -2.48
C TYR A 87 -2.67 14.96 -2.78
N SER A 88 -2.96 13.75 -2.31
CA SER A 88 -4.28 13.14 -2.42
C SER A 88 -5.24 13.66 -1.33
N LEU A 89 -6.53 13.68 -1.68
CA LEU A 89 -7.63 14.06 -0.79
C LEU A 89 -8.13 12.90 0.08
N PHE A 90 -7.73 11.65 -0.19
CA PHE A 90 -8.34 10.49 0.46
C PHE A 90 -8.06 10.37 1.95
N TYR A 91 -6.89 10.79 2.42
CA TYR A 91 -6.58 10.86 3.85
C TYR A 91 -7.61 11.73 4.58
N ASP A 92 -7.81 12.96 4.10
CA ASP A 92 -8.70 13.95 4.70
C ASP A 92 -10.18 13.53 4.58
N TYR A 93 -10.54 12.92 3.46
CA TYR A 93 -11.85 12.30 3.27
C TYR A 93 -12.09 11.14 4.25
N ALA A 94 -11.13 10.22 4.40
CA ALA A 94 -11.26 9.04 5.25
C ALA A 94 -11.32 9.40 6.74
N ILE A 95 -10.47 10.33 7.19
CA ILE A 95 -10.41 10.74 8.60
C ILE A 95 -11.55 11.72 8.94
N SER A 96 -11.74 12.77 8.14
CA SER A 96 -12.53 13.95 8.53
C SER A 96 -13.74 14.25 7.63
N ASN A 97 -14.02 13.44 6.61
CA ASN A 97 -15.12 13.64 5.66
C ASN A 97 -15.00 14.98 4.91
N LYS A 98 -13.77 15.45 4.69
CA LYS A 98 -13.49 16.66 3.90
C LYS A 98 -13.60 16.38 2.41
N PHE A 99 -13.69 17.46 1.63
CA PHE A 99 -13.76 17.43 0.17
C PHE A 99 -15.02 16.75 -0.40
N THR A 100 -16.10 16.59 0.39
CA THR A 100 -17.36 16.01 -0.11
C THR A 100 -18.27 17.02 -0.80
N ASN A 101 -18.00 18.31 -0.64
CA ASN A 101 -18.78 19.42 -1.20
C ASN A 101 -17.89 20.49 -1.87
N GLU A 102 -16.59 20.26 -1.96
CA GLU A 102 -15.63 21.20 -2.54
C GLU A 102 -14.57 20.46 -3.35
N SER A 103 -14.04 21.14 -4.37
CA SER A 103 -12.93 20.63 -5.18
C SER A 103 -11.62 20.72 -4.40
N GLY A 104 -10.85 19.63 -4.35
CA GLY A 104 -9.49 19.66 -3.81
C GLY A 104 -8.40 19.82 -4.86
N THR A 105 -8.74 20.24 -6.08
CA THR A 105 -7.76 20.48 -7.18
C THR A 105 -6.61 21.40 -6.81
N LYS A 106 -6.85 22.37 -5.91
CA LYS A 106 -5.80 23.30 -5.41
C LYS A 106 -4.73 22.62 -4.56
N ILE A 107 -5.04 21.45 -3.99
CA ILE A 107 -4.13 20.68 -3.14
C ILE A 107 -3.35 19.67 -3.99
N TRP A 108 -4.02 19.11 -5.01
CA TRP A 108 -3.42 18.11 -5.85
C TRP A 108 -2.21 18.65 -6.63
N LYS A 109 -1.19 17.82 -6.76
CA LYS A 109 0.02 18.13 -7.51
C LYS A 109 0.43 16.95 -8.38
N ALA A 110 0.69 17.23 -9.65
CA ALA A 110 1.29 16.27 -10.57
C ALA A 110 2.74 15.95 -10.16
N PRO A 111 3.24 14.72 -10.38
CA PRO A 111 2.55 13.60 -11.02
C PRO A 111 1.78 12.70 -10.05
N GLY A 112 1.95 12.89 -8.74
CA GLY A 112 1.44 11.97 -7.72
C GLY A 112 2.02 10.56 -7.85
N ILE A 113 1.36 9.60 -7.20
CA ILE A 113 1.65 8.16 -7.33
C ILE A 113 0.59 7.51 -8.22
N ALA A 114 1.01 7.00 -9.38
CA ALA A 114 0.11 6.46 -10.39
C ALA A 114 -0.77 5.32 -9.84
N GLY A 115 -2.05 5.36 -10.23
CA GLY A 115 -3.06 4.41 -9.76
C GLY A 115 -3.51 4.64 -8.32
N THR A 116 -3.09 5.73 -7.68
CA THR A 116 -3.45 6.07 -6.31
C THR A 116 -3.81 7.54 -6.15
N GLY A 117 -4.49 7.84 -5.06
CA GLY A 117 -4.95 9.14 -4.69
C GLY A 117 -6.19 9.60 -5.46
N TYR A 118 -6.72 10.73 -5.01
CA TYR A 118 -7.80 11.47 -5.65
C TYR A 118 -7.52 12.97 -5.52
N GLY A 119 -7.90 13.76 -6.51
CA GLY A 119 -7.73 15.23 -6.49
C GLY A 119 -7.28 15.83 -7.82
N ASN A 120 -6.89 15.00 -8.79
CA ASN A 120 -6.63 15.41 -10.17
C ASN A 120 -7.91 15.84 -10.93
N ASN A 121 -9.08 15.47 -10.43
CA ASN A 121 -10.38 15.82 -11.00
C ASN A 121 -10.98 17.04 -10.28
N VAL A 122 -11.80 17.81 -10.99
CA VAL A 122 -12.50 18.98 -10.43
C VAL A 122 -13.55 18.57 -9.39
N ASP A 123 -14.14 17.39 -9.55
CA ASP A 123 -15.30 16.98 -8.76
C ASP A 123 -14.93 16.63 -7.30
N PRO A 124 -15.80 16.95 -6.32
CA PRO A 124 -15.65 16.53 -4.94
C PRO A 124 -15.57 15.00 -4.78
N VAL A 125 -15.14 14.56 -3.60
CA VAL A 125 -15.10 13.15 -3.20
C VAL A 125 -16.51 12.71 -2.78
N ILE A 126 -17.27 12.14 -3.72
CA ILE A 126 -18.65 11.70 -3.52
C ILE A 126 -18.70 10.18 -3.66
N TYR A 127 -19.03 9.51 -2.55
CA TYR A 127 -19.13 8.06 -2.53
C TYR A 127 -20.26 7.57 -3.45
N GLY A 128 -19.95 6.61 -4.32
CA GLY A 128 -20.88 6.06 -5.30
C GLY A 128 -20.90 6.81 -6.63
N GLU A 129 -20.33 8.02 -6.69
CA GLU A 129 -20.25 8.82 -7.90
C GLU A 129 -18.80 8.95 -8.39
N THR A 130 -17.94 9.60 -7.59
CA THR A 130 -16.55 9.87 -7.97
C THR A 130 -15.55 8.95 -7.27
N THR A 131 -15.97 8.26 -6.21
CA THR A 131 -15.15 7.26 -5.51
C THR A 131 -15.98 6.07 -5.04
N SER A 132 -15.33 4.90 -4.93
CA SER A 132 -15.82 3.71 -4.24
C SER A 132 -15.18 3.53 -2.87
N LEU A 133 -14.42 4.51 -2.37
CA LEU A 133 -13.81 4.46 -1.05
C LEU A 133 -14.86 4.65 0.05
N THR A 134 -15.11 3.62 0.85
CA THR A 134 -16.03 3.65 1.97
C THR A 134 -15.26 4.05 3.23
N ARG A 135 -15.34 5.32 3.64
CA ARG A 135 -14.60 5.80 4.83
C ARG A 135 -14.88 5.00 6.11
N SER A 136 -16.09 4.50 6.31
CA SER A 136 -16.49 3.79 7.54
C SER A 136 -15.82 2.44 7.75
N VAL A 137 -15.13 1.90 6.73
CA VAL A 137 -14.36 0.66 6.87
C VAL A 137 -12.86 0.88 7.03
N VAL A 138 -12.40 2.13 6.97
CA VAL A 138 -10.99 2.50 7.15
C VAL A 138 -10.76 2.79 8.64
N ASP A 139 -9.90 1.99 9.29
CA ASP A 139 -9.61 2.15 10.72
C ASP A 139 -8.44 3.12 10.96
N GLU A 140 -7.51 3.22 10.02
CA GLU A 140 -6.37 4.14 10.05
C GLU A 140 -6.07 4.66 8.63
N SER A 141 -5.48 5.85 8.53
CA SER A 141 -4.95 6.38 7.27
C SER A 141 -3.57 6.98 7.50
N MET A 142 -2.68 6.84 6.53
CA MET A 142 -1.33 7.43 6.53
C MET A 142 -1.03 8.04 5.17
N LYS A 143 -0.57 9.27 5.18
CA LYS A 143 -0.14 10.03 4.00
C LYS A 143 1.38 10.05 3.94
N MET A 144 1.96 9.66 2.80
CA MET A 144 3.41 9.57 2.62
C MET A 144 3.90 10.51 1.51
N PRO A 145 5.14 11.04 1.60
CA PRO A 145 5.75 11.80 0.52
C PRO A 145 5.81 10.98 -0.78
N ASP A 146 5.52 11.61 -1.90
CA ASP A 146 5.51 10.91 -3.18
C ASP A 146 6.92 10.49 -3.58
N ILE A 147 7.93 11.36 -3.40
CA ILE A 147 9.34 11.00 -3.64
C ILE A 147 9.82 9.81 -2.79
N ALA A 148 9.28 9.65 -1.57
CA ALA A 148 9.60 8.51 -0.71
C ALA A 148 8.99 7.21 -1.26
N SER A 149 7.77 7.29 -1.79
CA SER A 149 7.11 6.15 -2.45
C SER A 149 7.85 5.73 -3.72
N VAL A 150 8.36 6.69 -4.50
CA VAL A 150 9.23 6.41 -5.64
C VAL A 150 10.53 5.75 -5.17
N ALA A 151 11.17 6.23 -4.10
CA ALA A 151 12.35 5.57 -3.54
C ALA A 151 12.06 4.11 -3.12
N ALA A 152 10.88 3.85 -2.55
CA ALA A 152 10.43 2.51 -2.21
C ALA A 152 10.28 1.59 -3.45
N MET A 153 9.93 2.12 -4.63
CA MET A 153 9.93 1.34 -5.88
C MET A 153 11.33 0.82 -6.22
N TYR A 154 12.36 1.66 -6.05
CA TYR A 154 13.75 1.25 -6.27
C TYR A 154 14.20 0.19 -5.26
N VAL A 155 13.77 0.31 -3.99
CA VAL A 155 14.05 -0.69 -2.96
C VAL A 155 13.42 -2.03 -3.33
N LEU A 156 12.13 -2.05 -3.67
CA LEU A 156 11.43 -3.28 -4.09
C LEU A 156 12.12 -3.95 -5.28
N ARG A 157 12.46 -3.17 -6.32
CA ARG A 157 13.15 -3.68 -7.50
C ARG A 157 14.52 -4.28 -7.17
N SER A 158 15.29 -3.64 -6.28
CA SER A 158 16.59 -4.17 -5.83
C SER A 158 16.48 -5.48 -5.05
N ARG A 159 15.28 -5.79 -4.52
CA ARG A 159 14.96 -7.04 -3.83
C ARG A 159 14.27 -8.07 -4.74
N GLY A 160 14.25 -7.83 -6.05
CA GLY A 160 13.61 -8.72 -7.03
C GLY A 160 12.09 -8.64 -7.06
N ILE A 161 11.48 -7.62 -6.43
CA ILE A 161 10.02 -7.44 -6.40
C ILE A 161 9.63 -6.42 -7.46
N GLY A 162 9.01 -6.89 -8.54
CA GLY A 162 8.61 -6.09 -9.70
C GLY A 162 7.30 -5.32 -9.54
N GLY A 163 7.01 -4.76 -8.36
CA GLY A 163 5.78 -4.01 -8.10
C GLY A 163 5.81 -2.56 -8.61
N GLY A 164 4.64 -2.06 -9.00
CA GLY A 164 4.42 -0.69 -9.47
C GLY A 164 4.34 0.38 -8.38
N ALA A 165 3.92 1.59 -8.77
CA ALA A 165 3.92 2.76 -7.90
C ALA A 165 3.02 2.61 -6.66
N SER A 166 1.80 2.09 -6.83
CA SER A 166 0.88 1.80 -5.72
C SER A 166 1.43 0.75 -4.75
N THR A 167 2.11 -0.27 -5.26
CA THR A 167 2.78 -1.30 -4.45
C THR A 167 3.85 -0.68 -3.56
N ALA A 168 4.62 0.27 -4.08
CA ALA A 168 5.66 0.94 -3.32
C ALA A 168 5.12 1.86 -2.23
N LEU A 169 4.03 2.60 -2.49
CA LEU A 169 3.34 3.38 -1.47
C LEU A 169 2.82 2.47 -0.35
N ASN A 170 2.16 1.36 -0.71
CA ASN A 170 1.71 0.36 0.25
C ASN A 170 2.85 -0.21 1.10
N PHE A 171 3.96 -0.54 0.45
CA PHE A 171 5.16 -1.06 1.10
C PHE A 171 5.76 -0.04 2.06
N LEU A 172 5.89 1.23 1.66
CA LEU A 172 6.40 2.30 2.51
C LEU A 172 5.53 2.50 3.77
N VAL A 173 4.21 2.54 3.60
CA VAL A 173 3.28 2.63 4.75
C VAL A 173 3.38 1.39 5.65
N SER A 174 3.53 0.20 5.06
CA SER A 174 3.73 -1.04 5.82
C SER A 174 5.04 -1.01 6.64
N LEU A 175 6.13 -0.53 6.06
CA LEU A 175 7.41 -0.35 6.77
C LEU A 175 7.29 0.65 7.92
N HIS A 176 6.65 1.79 7.66
CA HIS A 176 6.41 2.81 8.68
C HIS A 176 5.56 2.26 9.83
N LYS A 177 4.49 1.54 9.50
CA LYS A 177 3.63 0.89 10.49
C LYS A 177 4.38 -0.15 11.31
N ALA A 178 5.19 -0.98 10.67
CA ALA A 178 6.03 -1.96 11.34
C ALA A 178 7.05 -1.30 12.27
N TRP A 179 7.67 -0.19 11.83
CA TRP A 179 8.64 0.57 12.63
C TRP A 179 8.02 1.13 13.91
N HIS A 180 6.84 1.74 13.82
CA HIS A 180 6.11 2.23 15.00
C HIS A 180 5.52 1.11 15.86
N GLY A 181 5.19 -0.03 15.24
CA GLY A 181 4.67 -1.23 15.91
C GLY A 181 5.71 -2.00 16.72
N ARG A 182 7.01 -1.65 16.66
CA ARG A 182 8.10 -2.34 17.40
C ARG A 182 7.91 -2.37 18.92
N LYS A 183 7.07 -1.48 19.46
CA LYS A 183 6.75 -1.43 20.90
C LYS A 183 5.66 -2.43 21.31
N VAL A 184 4.96 -3.03 20.35
CA VAL A 184 3.92 -4.04 20.61
C VAL A 184 4.60 -5.37 20.95
N LYS A 185 4.15 -6.05 22.00
CA LYS A 185 4.62 -7.41 22.32
C LYS A 185 4.08 -8.39 21.28
N GLY A 186 4.96 -9.14 20.64
CA GLY A 186 4.59 -10.19 19.68
C GLY A 186 4.97 -9.88 18.23
N ARG A 187 4.57 -10.76 17.31
CA ARG A 187 4.83 -10.61 15.88
C ARG A 187 3.71 -9.80 15.23
N LEU A 188 4.06 -8.70 14.58
CA LEU A 188 3.14 -7.92 13.75
C LEU A 188 3.06 -8.51 12.34
N THR A 189 1.87 -8.85 11.89
CA THR A 189 1.58 -9.38 10.55
C THR A 189 0.84 -8.34 9.73
N ILE A 190 1.52 -7.82 8.70
CA ILE A 190 0.96 -6.83 7.77
C ILE A 190 0.84 -7.49 6.40
N VAL A 191 -0.34 -7.37 5.78
CA VAL A 191 -0.59 -7.80 4.41
C VAL A 191 -0.83 -6.59 3.52
N THR A 192 -0.30 -6.65 2.31
CA THR A 192 -0.62 -5.72 1.22
C THR A 192 -0.66 -6.45 -0.12
N ILE A 193 -1.08 -5.75 -1.17
CA ILE A 193 -1.20 -6.27 -2.53
C ILE A 193 -0.08 -5.68 -3.40
N ILE A 194 0.53 -6.55 -4.20
CA ILE A 194 1.36 -6.15 -5.34
C ILE A 194 0.41 -5.92 -6.51
N GLY A 195 0.30 -4.67 -6.95
CA GLY A 195 -0.51 -4.25 -8.08
C GLY A 195 0.22 -4.41 -9.42
N ASP A 196 0.07 -3.41 -10.29
CA ASP A 196 0.65 -3.43 -11.63
C ASP A 196 2.18 -3.67 -11.64
N PRO A 197 2.71 -4.28 -12.71
CA PRO A 197 4.15 -4.46 -12.87
C PRO A 197 4.92 -3.14 -12.88
N GLY A 198 6.08 -3.13 -12.22
CA GLY A 198 7.02 -2.01 -12.22
C GLY A 198 7.50 -1.62 -13.62
N GLU A 199 7.48 -2.55 -14.56
CA GLU A 199 7.95 -2.36 -15.95
C GLU A 199 7.16 -1.26 -16.70
N TYR A 200 5.90 -1.04 -16.35
CA TYR A 200 5.07 0.02 -16.94
C TYR A 200 5.59 1.44 -16.63
N TYR A 201 6.44 1.57 -15.60
CA TYR A 201 6.93 2.86 -15.12
C TYR A 201 8.39 3.14 -15.51
N LYS A 202 8.95 2.39 -16.47
CA LYS A 202 10.32 2.59 -16.98
C LYS A 202 10.57 4.01 -17.48
N ALA A 203 9.60 4.60 -18.18
CA ALA A 203 9.71 5.94 -18.72
C ALA A 203 9.44 7.05 -17.70
N THR A 204 8.90 6.71 -16.51
CA THR A 204 8.49 7.66 -15.47
C THR A 204 9.28 7.45 -14.18
N TYR A 205 8.74 6.71 -13.20
CA TYR A 205 9.30 6.54 -11.86
C TYR A 205 10.64 5.78 -11.82
N PHE A 206 11.09 5.21 -12.93
CA PHE A 206 12.45 4.67 -13.07
C PHE A 206 13.39 5.51 -13.95
N ASN A 207 12.92 6.64 -14.49
CA ASN A 207 13.69 7.55 -15.33
C ASN A 207 14.18 8.76 -14.51
N ALA A 208 15.49 8.88 -14.36
CA ALA A 208 16.12 9.93 -13.56
C ALA A 208 15.84 11.35 -14.09
N THR A 209 15.77 11.53 -15.41
CA THR A 209 15.44 12.82 -16.03
C THR A 209 14.02 13.21 -15.68
N TRP A 210 13.07 12.28 -15.87
CA TRP A 210 11.67 12.50 -15.51
C TRP A 210 11.49 12.80 -14.02
N ILE A 211 12.22 12.11 -13.13
CA ILE A 211 12.17 12.37 -11.69
C ILE A 211 12.71 13.77 -11.37
N ASN A 212 13.84 14.17 -11.94
CA ASN A 212 14.39 15.50 -11.69
C ASN A 212 13.46 16.61 -12.19
N GLU A 213 12.74 16.39 -13.28
CA GLU A 213 11.76 17.35 -13.81
C GLU A 213 10.47 17.39 -12.98
N LYS A 214 9.86 16.22 -12.72
CA LYS A 214 8.53 16.14 -12.10
C LYS A 214 8.53 16.23 -10.58
N PHE A 215 9.66 15.90 -9.94
CA PHE A 215 9.86 16.02 -8.50
C PHE A 215 10.91 17.07 -8.15
N ALA A 216 11.11 18.08 -9.01
CA ALA A 216 12.09 19.15 -8.81
C ALA A 216 11.93 19.83 -7.43
N ASP A 217 10.70 20.19 -7.07
CA ASP A 217 10.37 20.84 -5.80
C ASP A 217 10.59 19.94 -4.58
N GLU A 218 10.60 18.62 -4.79
CA GLU A 218 10.90 17.62 -3.76
C GLU A 218 12.40 17.24 -3.75
N GLY A 219 13.24 17.91 -4.54
CA GLY A 219 14.68 17.67 -4.62
C GLY A 219 15.09 16.53 -5.57
N GLY A 220 14.15 16.02 -6.38
CA GLY A 220 14.38 15.05 -7.45
C GLY A 220 15.20 13.83 -7.02
N MET A 221 16.16 13.45 -7.86
CA MET A 221 17.02 12.28 -7.60
C MET A 221 17.86 12.40 -6.34
N LYS A 222 18.18 13.63 -5.87
CA LYS A 222 18.94 13.83 -4.62
C LYS A 222 18.11 13.40 -3.42
N ALA A 223 16.85 13.82 -3.36
CA ALA A 223 15.94 13.43 -2.29
C ALA A 223 15.58 11.95 -2.35
N LEU A 224 15.33 11.39 -3.54
CA LEU A 224 15.10 9.97 -3.72
C LEU A 224 16.24 9.12 -3.14
N ARG A 225 17.50 9.49 -3.43
CA ARG A 225 18.67 8.80 -2.87
C ARG A 225 18.76 8.90 -1.35
N CYS A 226 18.24 9.96 -0.75
CA CYS A 226 18.18 10.11 0.70
C CYS A 226 17.17 9.12 1.31
N TRP A 227 15.97 9.01 0.73
CA TRP A 227 14.93 8.08 1.18
C TRP A 227 15.29 6.61 1.00
N ARG A 228 16.19 6.29 0.07
CA ARG A 228 16.62 4.91 -0.19
C ARG A 228 17.63 4.37 0.84
N LYS A 229 18.26 5.25 1.63
CA LYS A 229 19.22 4.86 2.68
C LYS A 229 18.47 4.33 3.90
#